data_AF-A0A2P8FW06-F1
#
_entry.id   AF-A0A2P8FW06-F1
#
_cell.length_a   1.000
_cell.length_b   1.000
_cell.length_c   1.000
_cell.angle_alpha   90.00
_cell.angle_beta   90.00
_cell.angle_gamma   90.00
#
_symmetry.space_group_name_H-M   'P 1'
#
loop_
_entity.id
_entity.type
_entity.pdbx_description
1 polymer ?
#
loop_
_entity_poly.entity_id
_entity_poly.type
_entity_poly.pdbx_seq_one_letter_code
_entity_poly.pdbx_strand_id
1 'polypeptide(L)'
;MGSCFAEEIGARLQQHHFDALVNPHGILYNPISITQALHTYLDRDQYTADDLFSHGDLWHSWDHHSRFSGLQMDAVLARINAAQEAAVQRLEEADWLIITLGSAYTYTLASDNQVVGNCHKVPSSHFHKKLLSPPDAIAALDNLMHRLFFRNKKVKILFTISPVRYARDGVVENNLSKAVLIQTVHHLVNKFDRLFYFPAYELVIDDLRDYRFYKEDLVHPNELAVNYVWEHFTASCVSEEGRNLLPLVEDINRAMQHRPFNPESNQHKQFLQTYAKKTKQLMKEYPFLRLEEALAYFEGK
;
A
#
# COMPACT_ATOMS: atom_id res chain seq x y z
N MET A 1 2.04 0.52 -3.32
CA MET A 1 0.76 0.37 -4.04
C MET A 1 0.40 -1.10 -4.13
N GLY A 2 -0.88 -1.46 -4.11
CA GLY A 2 -1.32 -2.83 -4.34
C GLY A 2 -2.43 -3.28 -3.40
N SER A 3 -2.37 -4.56 -3.00
CA SER A 3 -3.40 -5.23 -2.20
C SER A 3 -3.61 -4.57 -0.82
N CYS A 4 -4.58 -5.05 -0.05
CA CYS A 4 -4.76 -4.66 1.35
C CYS A 4 -3.51 -4.88 2.21
N PHE A 5 -2.66 -5.86 1.87
CA PHE A 5 -1.38 -6.06 2.55
C PHE A 5 -0.39 -4.91 2.30
N ALA A 6 -0.52 -4.20 1.17
CA ALA A 6 0.23 -2.97 0.94
C ALA A 6 -0.16 -1.86 1.94
N GLU A 7 -1.42 -1.84 2.39
CA GLU A 7 -1.87 -0.89 3.41
C GLU A 7 -1.33 -1.26 4.80
N GLU A 8 -1.25 -2.55 5.14
CA GLU A 8 -0.66 -3.01 6.41
C GLU A 8 0.83 -2.62 6.54
N ILE A 9 1.64 -2.91 5.51
CA ILE A 9 3.07 -2.52 5.50
C ILE A 9 3.23 -1.01 5.30
N GLY A 10 2.39 -0.39 4.47
CA GLY A 10 2.40 1.06 4.24
C GLY A 10 2.08 1.86 5.50
N ALA A 11 1.11 1.39 6.29
CA ALA A 11 0.76 2.00 7.58
C ALA A 11 1.94 1.92 8.56
N ARG A 12 2.67 0.79 8.59
CA ARG A 12 3.88 0.67 9.43
C ARG A 12 5.00 1.60 8.98
N LEU A 13 5.21 1.75 7.68
CA LEU A 13 6.15 2.74 7.14
C LEU A 13 5.78 4.15 7.61
N GLN A 14 4.50 4.54 7.49
CA GLN A 14 4.03 5.86 7.93
C GLN A 14 4.13 6.04 9.45
N GLN A 15 3.78 5.02 10.24
CA GLN A 15 3.95 5.02 11.70
C GLN A 15 5.41 5.22 12.10
N HIS A 16 6.36 4.70 11.32
CA HIS A 16 7.79 4.91 11.55
C HIS A 16 8.35 6.15 10.81
N HIS A 17 7.47 7.07 10.40
CA HIS A 17 7.78 8.35 9.74
C HIS A 17 8.60 8.24 8.45
N PHE A 18 8.54 7.10 7.75
CA PHE A 18 8.99 7.05 6.36
C PHE A 18 8.11 7.94 5.50
N ASP A 19 8.69 8.64 4.54
CA ASP A 19 7.93 9.46 3.60
C ASP A 19 7.23 8.58 2.55
N ALA A 20 6.12 7.94 2.97
CA ALA A 20 5.38 6.96 2.19
C ALA A 20 3.98 7.47 1.82
N LEU A 21 3.67 7.43 0.52
CA LEU A 21 2.31 7.58 -0.01
C LEU A 21 1.75 6.19 -0.31
N VAL A 22 0.61 5.85 0.30
CA VAL A 22 0.05 4.50 0.25
C VAL A 22 -1.23 4.48 -0.59
N ASN A 23 -1.21 3.67 -1.65
CA ASN A 23 -2.37 3.34 -2.48
C ASN A 23 -3.19 4.57 -2.93
N PRO A 24 -2.73 5.46 -3.83
CA PRO A 24 -3.49 6.66 -4.17
C PRO A 24 -4.83 6.39 -4.88
N HIS A 25 -4.96 5.26 -5.59
CA HIS A 25 -6.26 4.76 -6.10
C HIS A 25 -7.01 3.87 -5.08
N GLY A 26 -6.44 3.66 -3.90
CA GLY A 26 -6.85 2.63 -2.95
C GLY A 26 -6.34 1.25 -3.35
N ILE A 27 -6.97 0.22 -2.78
CA ILE A 27 -6.53 -1.16 -2.95
C ILE A 27 -6.76 -1.63 -4.39
N LEU A 28 -5.68 -2.08 -5.02
CA LEU A 28 -5.67 -2.69 -6.36
C LEU A 28 -4.90 -4.01 -6.32
N TYR A 29 -5.37 -5.03 -7.01
CA TYR A 29 -4.83 -6.39 -6.82
C TYR A 29 -3.96 -6.87 -7.97
N ASN A 30 -4.37 -6.59 -9.20
CA ASN A 30 -3.77 -7.21 -10.38
C ASN A 30 -2.80 -6.27 -11.10
N PRO A 31 -1.83 -6.83 -11.86
CA PRO A 31 -0.86 -6.05 -12.62
C PRO A 31 -1.48 -5.00 -13.56
N ILE A 32 -2.60 -5.31 -14.22
CA ILE A 32 -3.23 -4.40 -15.19
C ILE A 32 -3.79 -3.17 -14.49
N SER A 33 -4.63 -3.35 -13.45
CA SER A 33 -5.21 -2.20 -12.74
C SER A 33 -4.15 -1.34 -12.06
N ILE A 34 -3.07 -1.93 -11.52
CA ILE A 34 -1.96 -1.17 -10.92
C ILE A 34 -1.20 -0.37 -11.98
N THR A 35 -0.93 -0.97 -13.15
CA THR A 35 -0.24 -0.27 -14.25
C THR A 35 -1.11 0.83 -14.85
N GLN A 36 -2.42 0.61 -15.00
CA GLN A 36 -3.38 1.65 -15.40
C GLN A 36 -3.32 2.86 -14.44
N ALA A 37 -3.43 2.62 -13.12
CA ALA A 37 -3.33 3.69 -12.13
C ALA A 37 -1.99 4.45 -12.19
N LEU A 38 -0.88 3.74 -12.42
CA LEU A 38 0.43 4.39 -12.54
C LEU A 38 0.59 5.16 -13.86
N HIS A 39 -0.03 4.70 -14.95
CA HIS A 39 -0.08 5.43 -16.21
C HIS A 39 -0.81 6.76 -16.05
N THR A 40 -1.95 6.79 -15.35
CA THR A 40 -2.67 8.07 -15.15
C THR A 40 -1.82 9.10 -14.41
N TYR A 41 -0.97 8.70 -13.45
CA TYR A 41 -0.03 9.63 -12.81
C TYR A 41 1.09 10.09 -13.77
N LEU A 42 1.60 9.19 -14.62
CA LEU A 42 2.65 9.52 -15.59
C LEU A 42 2.12 10.48 -16.67
N ASP A 43 0.86 10.31 -17.05
CA ASP A 43 0.15 11.12 -18.04
C ASP A 43 -0.47 12.40 -17.43
N ARG A 44 -0.51 12.49 -16.09
CA ARG A 44 -1.09 13.60 -15.32
C ARG A 44 -2.57 13.80 -15.66
N ASP A 45 -3.29 12.68 -15.81
CA ASP A 45 -4.72 12.69 -16.14
C ASP A 45 -5.51 13.39 -15.03
N GLN A 46 -6.61 14.02 -15.42
CA GLN A 46 -7.61 14.57 -14.52
C GLN A 46 -8.93 13.84 -14.71
N TYR A 47 -9.50 13.35 -13.61
CA TYR A 47 -10.81 12.73 -13.63
C TYR A 47 -11.89 13.81 -13.68
N THR A 48 -12.97 13.50 -14.38
CA THR A 48 -14.15 14.34 -14.60
C THR A 48 -15.41 13.65 -14.10
N ALA A 49 -16.56 14.34 -14.18
CA ALA A 49 -17.84 13.74 -13.82
C ALA A 49 -18.21 12.52 -14.69
N ASP A 50 -17.74 12.49 -15.95
CA ASP A 50 -18.02 11.40 -16.90
C ASP A 50 -17.26 10.11 -16.54
N ASP A 51 -16.22 10.21 -15.71
CA ASP A 51 -15.46 9.07 -15.19
C ASP A 51 -16.12 8.44 -13.94
N LEU A 52 -17.22 9.03 -13.47
CA LEU A 52 -17.98 8.56 -12.32
C LEU A 52 -19.30 7.92 -12.73
N PHE A 53 -19.72 6.92 -11.96
CA PHE A 53 -21.02 6.28 -12.11
C PHE A 53 -21.72 6.16 -10.76
N SER A 54 -23.05 6.06 -10.78
CA SER A 54 -23.86 5.90 -9.57
C SER A 54 -24.29 4.44 -9.38
N HIS A 55 -24.14 3.92 -8.16
CA HIS A 55 -24.66 2.62 -7.75
C HIS A 55 -24.95 2.61 -6.25
N GLY A 56 -26.11 2.12 -5.83
CA GLY A 56 -26.46 2.02 -4.39
C GLY A 56 -26.36 3.36 -3.66
N ASP A 57 -26.92 4.43 -4.25
CA ASP A 57 -26.94 5.80 -3.75
C ASP A 57 -25.57 6.48 -3.59
N LEU A 58 -24.49 5.85 -4.06
CA LEU A 58 -23.14 6.39 -4.03
C LEU A 58 -22.61 6.64 -5.44
N TRP A 59 -21.68 7.60 -5.54
CA TRP A 59 -20.85 7.85 -6.69
C TRP A 59 -19.54 7.09 -6.57
N HIS A 60 -19.11 6.50 -7.67
CA HIS A 60 -17.99 5.57 -7.77
C HIS A 60 -17.14 5.88 -9.00
N SER A 61 -15.87 5.46 -8.98
CA SER A 61 -15.01 5.35 -10.17
C SER A 61 -14.57 3.90 -10.31
N TRP A 62 -14.63 3.35 -11.52
CA TRP A 62 -14.22 1.96 -11.78
C TRP A 62 -12.75 1.69 -11.44
N ASP A 63 -11.91 2.72 -11.49
CA ASP A 63 -10.48 2.63 -11.23
C ASP A 63 -10.13 2.70 -9.74
N HIS A 64 -11.04 3.20 -8.91
CA HIS A 64 -10.77 3.52 -7.51
C HIS A 64 -11.43 2.54 -6.55
N HIS A 65 -10.75 2.29 -5.43
CA HIS A 65 -11.31 1.54 -4.32
C HIS A 65 -12.53 2.25 -3.72
N SER A 66 -13.44 1.48 -3.12
CA SER A 66 -14.68 1.98 -2.52
C SER A 66 -14.50 3.03 -1.41
N ARG A 67 -13.29 3.20 -0.87
CA ARG A 67 -12.96 4.31 0.04
C ARG A 67 -13.09 5.69 -0.61
N PHE A 68 -13.03 5.75 -1.95
CA PHE A 68 -13.25 6.95 -2.75
C PHE A 68 -14.71 7.16 -3.11
N SER A 69 -15.61 6.24 -2.77
CA SER A 69 -17.05 6.40 -3.02
C SER A 69 -17.69 7.38 -2.04
N GLY A 70 -18.80 8.00 -2.43
CA GLY A 70 -19.50 8.97 -1.59
C GLY A 70 -20.83 9.44 -2.15
N LEU A 71 -21.64 10.10 -1.33
CA LEU A 71 -23.00 10.56 -1.70
C LEU A 71 -22.98 11.75 -2.67
N GLN A 72 -21.93 12.58 -2.63
CA GLN A 72 -21.82 13.80 -3.42
C GLN A 72 -20.74 13.63 -4.50
N MET A 73 -21.14 13.71 -5.77
CA MET A 73 -20.28 13.54 -6.93
C MET A 73 -19.06 14.48 -6.88
N ASP A 74 -19.28 15.77 -6.63
CA ASP A 74 -18.20 16.77 -6.61
C ASP A 74 -17.18 16.49 -5.50
N ALA A 75 -17.63 16.00 -4.33
CA ALA A 75 -16.74 15.64 -3.23
C ALA A 75 -15.93 14.38 -3.54
N VAL A 76 -16.54 13.39 -4.22
CA VAL A 76 -15.84 12.19 -4.70
C VAL A 76 -14.77 12.59 -5.72
N LEU A 77 -15.12 13.42 -6.69
CA LEU A 77 -14.24 13.87 -7.75
C LEU A 77 -13.06 14.69 -7.18
N ALA A 78 -13.33 15.62 -6.26
CA ALA A 78 -12.30 16.40 -5.59
C ALA A 78 -11.31 15.52 -4.83
N ARG A 79 -11.80 14.48 -4.12
CA ARG A 79 -10.93 13.54 -3.39
C ARG A 79 -10.08 12.69 -4.34
N ILE A 80 -10.65 12.22 -5.45
CA ILE A 80 -9.91 11.47 -6.47
C ILE A 80 -8.79 12.34 -7.05
N ASN A 81 -9.12 13.55 -7.52
CA ASN A 81 -8.14 14.43 -8.13
C ASN A 81 -7.08 14.94 -7.15
N ALA A 82 -7.42 15.12 -5.86
CA ALA A 82 -6.43 15.42 -4.83
C ALA A 82 -5.44 14.26 -4.61
N ALA A 83 -5.93 13.02 -4.61
CA ALA A 83 -5.06 11.83 -4.50
C ALA A 83 -4.22 11.63 -5.77
N GLN A 84 -4.79 11.93 -6.95
CA GLN A 84 -4.11 11.93 -8.24
C GLN A 84 -2.92 12.90 -8.24
N GLU A 85 -3.14 14.16 -7.87
CA GLU A 85 -2.09 15.18 -7.83
C GLU A 85 -0.97 14.82 -6.85
N ALA A 86 -1.34 14.34 -5.65
CA ALA A 86 -0.36 13.86 -4.67
C ALA A 86 0.48 12.69 -5.21
N ALA A 87 -0.13 11.79 -5.98
CA ALA A 87 0.56 10.66 -6.60
C ALA A 87 1.48 11.09 -7.75
N VAL A 88 1.05 12.03 -8.60
CA VAL A 88 1.87 12.63 -9.65
C VAL A 88 3.16 13.21 -9.06
N GLN A 89 3.02 14.07 -8.05
CA GLN A 89 4.17 14.70 -7.39
C GLN A 89 5.08 13.64 -6.75
N ARG A 90 4.50 12.68 -6.02
CA ARG A 90 5.26 11.63 -5.36
C ARG A 90 6.04 10.76 -6.34
N LEU A 91 5.46 10.39 -7.47
CA LEU A 91 6.09 9.50 -8.44
C LEU A 91 7.35 10.12 -9.07
N GLU A 92 7.39 11.45 -9.18
CA GLU A 92 8.56 12.19 -9.70
C GLU A 92 9.73 12.20 -8.72
N GLU A 93 9.43 12.29 -7.43
CA GLU A 93 10.44 12.44 -6.37
C GLU A 93 10.87 11.10 -5.75
N ALA A 94 10.04 10.07 -5.85
CA ALA A 94 10.22 8.80 -5.16
C ALA A 94 11.54 8.11 -5.53
N ASP A 95 12.25 7.64 -4.51
CA ASP A 95 13.40 6.73 -4.66
C ASP A 95 12.96 5.27 -4.80
N TRP A 96 11.79 4.93 -4.24
CA TRP A 96 11.25 3.58 -4.20
C TRP A 96 9.77 3.54 -4.54
N LEU A 97 9.39 2.60 -5.39
CA LEU A 97 8.01 2.18 -5.64
C LEU A 97 7.83 0.73 -5.19
N ILE A 98 7.00 0.51 -4.17
CA ILE A 98 6.66 -0.85 -3.72
C ILE A 98 5.36 -1.27 -4.39
N ILE A 99 5.37 -2.42 -5.08
CA ILE A 99 4.20 -3.01 -5.75
C ILE A 99 3.87 -4.35 -5.10
N THR A 100 2.73 -4.40 -4.39
CA THR A 100 2.23 -5.59 -3.70
C THR A 100 1.10 -6.23 -4.51
N LEU A 101 1.41 -7.27 -5.29
CA LEU A 101 0.43 -7.93 -6.15
C LEU A 101 -0.46 -8.88 -5.34
N GLY A 102 -1.78 -8.73 -5.48
CA GLY A 102 -2.78 -9.51 -4.75
C GLY A 102 -3.29 -10.71 -5.53
N SER A 103 -3.78 -10.49 -6.75
CA SER A 103 -4.46 -11.49 -7.57
C SER A 103 -4.15 -11.25 -9.05
N ALA A 104 -3.98 -12.30 -9.84
CA ALA A 104 -3.83 -12.22 -11.30
C ALA A 104 -5.20 -12.21 -12.02
N TYR A 105 -6.32 -12.20 -11.31
CA TYR A 105 -7.64 -12.04 -11.92
C TYR A 105 -7.92 -10.57 -12.23
N THR A 106 -8.36 -10.33 -13.47
CA THR A 106 -8.93 -9.06 -13.92
C THR A 106 -10.44 -9.19 -14.11
N TYR A 107 -11.13 -8.07 -13.92
CA TYR A 107 -12.54 -7.91 -14.24
C TYR A 107 -12.66 -6.84 -15.30
N THR A 108 -13.40 -7.12 -16.37
CA THR A 108 -13.74 -6.14 -17.41
C THR A 108 -15.23 -5.94 -17.47
N LEU A 109 -15.69 -4.71 -17.72
CA LEU A 109 -17.11 -4.43 -17.98
C LEU A 109 -17.57 -5.17 -19.24
N ALA A 110 -18.75 -5.79 -19.18
CA ALA A 110 -19.35 -6.47 -20.32
C ALA A 110 -19.84 -5.49 -21.41
N SER A 111 -20.01 -4.20 -21.08
CA SER A 111 -20.47 -3.16 -22.00
C SER A 111 -19.42 -2.76 -23.04
N ASP A 112 -18.17 -2.60 -22.60
CA ASP A 112 -17.11 -1.92 -23.38
C ASP A 112 -15.73 -2.58 -23.20
N ASN A 113 -15.64 -3.67 -22.42
CA ASN A 113 -14.40 -4.36 -22.07
C ASN A 113 -13.37 -3.52 -21.29
N GLN A 114 -13.78 -2.40 -20.68
CA GLN A 114 -12.91 -1.64 -19.77
C GLN A 114 -12.53 -2.50 -18.57
N VAL A 115 -11.22 -2.62 -18.30
CA VAL A 115 -10.73 -3.25 -17.06
C VAL A 115 -11.05 -2.33 -15.88
N VAL A 116 -11.61 -2.90 -14.81
CA VAL A 116 -11.96 -2.15 -13.60
C VAL A 116 -11.03 -2.51 -12.44
N GLY A 117 -10.66 -1.51 -11.65
CA GLY A 117 -9.92 -1.68 -10.39
C GLY A 117 -10.80 -2.17 -9.24
N ASN A 118 -12.11 -1.86 -9.28
CA ASN A 118 -13.08 -2.28 -8.27
C ASN A 118 -14.48 -2.47 -8.88
N CYS A 119 -15.16 -3.57 -8.55
CA CYS A 119 -16.51 -3.85 -9.06
C CYS A 119 -17.63 -3.15 -8.26
N HIS A 120 -17.32 -2.48 -7.14
CA HIS A 120 -18.27 -1.70 -6.31
C HIS A 120 -19.56 -2.43 -5.93
N LYS A 121 -19.47 -3.75 -5.70
CA LYS A 121 -20.60 -4.65 -5.39
C LYS A 121 -21.69 -4.73 -6.48
N VAL A 122 -21.41 -4.19 -7.67
CA VAL A 122 -22.27 -4.39 -8.85
C VAL A 122 -22.33 -5.88 -9.18
N PRO A 123 -23.49 -6.42 -9.61
CA PRO A 123 -23.65 -7.85 -9.88
C PRO A 123 -22.60 -8.40 -10.85
N SER A 124 -22.11 -9.62 -10.58
CA SER A 124 -21.04 -10.26 -11.36
C SER A 124 -21.40 -10.46 -12.84
N SER A 125 -22.68 -10.49 -13.20
CA SER A 125 -23.16 -10.57 -14.58
C SER A 125 -22.75 -9.39 -15.45
N HIS A 126 -22.36 -8.26 -14.86
CA HIS A 126 -21.86 -7.09 -15.59
C HIS A 126 -20.36 -7.19 -15.91
N PHE A 127 -19.68 -8.25 -15.46
CA PHE A 127 -18.24 -8.37 -15.59
C PHE A 127 -17.82 -9.68 -16.22
N HIS A 128 -16.77 -9.63 -17.02
CA HIS A 128 -16.01 -10.80 -17.43
C HIS A 128 -14.79 -10.95 -16.52
N LYS A 129 -14.73 -12.06 -15.80
CA LYS A 129 -13.57 -12.43 -14.99
C LYS A 129 -12.60 -13.24 -15.84
N LYS A 130 -11.34 -12.82 -15.90
CA LYS A 130 -10.27 -13.51 -16.65
C LYS A 130 -9.04 -13.65 -15.77
N LEU A 131 -8.42 -14.84 -15.78
CA LEU A 131 -7.08 -15.03 -15.24
C LEU A 131 -6.08 -14.48 -16.26
N LEU A 132 -5.23 -13.54 -15.85
CA LEU A 132 -4.15 -13.05 -16.69
C LEU A 132 -3.19 -14.16 -17.06
N SER A 133 -2.70 -14.12 -18.30
CA SER A 133 -1.54 -14.93 -18.67
C SER A 133 -0.26 -14.25 -18.16
N PRO A 134 0.80 -15.02 -17.83
CA PRO A 134 2.09 -14.42 -17.48
C PRO A 134 2.62 -13.44 -18.55
N PRO A 135 2.56 -13.74 -19.88
CA PRO A 135 2.95 -12.77 -20.90
C PRO A 135 2.20 -11.44 -20.85
N ASP A 136 0.88 -11.46 -20.62
CA ASP A 136 0.07 -10.23 -20.52
C ASP A 136 0.50 -9.38 -19.31
N ALA A 137 0.71 -10.04 -18.16
CA ALA A 137 1.13 -9.37 -16.93
C ALA A 137 2.57 -8.81 -17.03
N ILE A 138 3.49 -9.58 -17.64
CA ILE A 138 4.85 -9.16 -17.94
C ILE A 138 4.82 -7.93 -18.84
N ALA A 139 4.09 -7.98 -19.96
CA ALA A 139 4.04 -6.88 -20.92
C ALA A 139 3.52 -5.58 -20.31
N ALA A 140 2.46 -5.65 -19.50
CA ALA A 140 1.91 -4.47 -18.83
C ALA A 140 2.92 -3.83 -17.86
N LEU A 141 3.57 -4.63 -17.01
CA LEU A 141 4.56 -4.13 -16.07
C LEU A 141 5.83 -3.63 -16.77
N ASP A 142 6.30 -4.32 -17.81
CA ASP A 142 7.48 -3.92 -18.59
C ASP A 142 7.28 -2.56 -19.26
N ASN A 143 6.13 -2.36 -19.92
CA ASN A 143 5.77 -1.10 -20.55
C ASN A 143 5.68 0.05 -19.53
N LEU A 144 5.07 -0.20 -18.37
CA LEU A 144 5.07 0.76 -17.26
C LEU A 144 6.50 1.12 -16.83
N MET A 145 7.36 0.12 -16.60
CA MET A 145 8.72 0.36 -16.13
C MET A 145 9.53 1.21 -17.11
N HIS A 146 9.40 0.97 -18.42
CA HIS A 146 10.07 1.79 -19.43
C HIS A 146 9.66 3.27 -19.35
N ARG A 147 8.35 3.54 -19.23
CA ARG A 147 7.83 4.91 -19.08
C ARG A 147 8.26 5.54 -17.76
N LEU A 148 8.17 4.77 -16.67
CA LEU A 148 8.53 5.21 -15.33
C LEU A 148 10.02 5.56 -15.22
N PHE A 149 10.91 4.72 -15.73
CA PHE A 149 12.37 4.98 -15.69
C PHE A 149 12.79 6.15 -16.57
N PHE A 150 12.03 6.44 -17.63
CA PHE A 150 12.23 7.66 -18.40
C PHE A 150 11.86 8.90 -17.59
N ARG A 151 10.72 8.88 -16.88
CA ARG A 151 10.22 10.00 -16.06
C ARG A 151 11.05 10.22 -14.80
N ASN A 152 11.34 9.15 -14.07
CA ASN A 152 12.12 9.14 -12.83
C ASN A 152 13.26 8.13 -12.96
N LYS A 153 14.47 8.64 -13.27
CA LYS A 153 15.63 7.79 -13.57
C LYS A 153 16.22 7.07 -12.36
N LYS A 154 15.96 7.57 -11.15
CA LYS A 154 16.53 7.05 -9.89
C LYS A 154 15.64 6.01 -9.21
N VAL A 155 14.35 5.95 -9.56
CA VAL A 155 13.40 5.07 -8.89
C VAL A 155 13.81 3.60 -8.99
N LYS A 156 13.72 2.92 -7.86
CA LYS A 156 13.83 1.47 -7.72
C LYS A 156 12.45 0.88 -7.48
N ILE A 157 12.22 -0.34 -7.94
CA ILE A 157 10.93 -1.01 -7.75
C ILE A 157 11.15 -2.24 -6.87
N LEU A 158 10.38 -2.32 -5.79
CA LEU A 158 10.31 -3.50 -4.94
C LEU A 158 8.97 -4.20 -5.19
N PHE A 159 9.02 -5.35 -5.85
CA PHE A 159 7.87 -6.23 -5.97
C PHE A 159 7.71 -7.08 -4.73
N THR A 160 6.47 -7.36 -4.37
CA THR A 160 6.13 -8.37 -3.39
C THR A 160 4.76 -8.96 -3.72
N ILE A 161 4.50 -10.17 -3.25
CA ILE A 161 3.22 -10.85 -3.45
C ILE A 161 2.48 -10.88 -2.13
N SER A 162 1.22 -10.48 -2.16
CA SER A 162 0.36 -10.43 -0.99
C SER A 162 0.20 -11.84 -0.40
N PRO A 163 0.42 -12.07 0.90
CA PRO A 163 0.13 -13.34 1.57
C PRO A 163 -1.38 -13.60 1.77
N VAL A 164 -2.24 -12.61 1.52
CA VAL A 164 -3.70 -12.74 1.62
C VAL A 164 -4.23 -13.82 0.68
N ARG A 165 -5.06 -14.73 1.21
CA ARG A 165 -5.66 -15.85 0.49
C ARG A 165 -7.02 -15.46 -0.10
N TYR A 166 -7.16 -15.38 -1.42
CA TYR A 166 -8.45 -15.06 -2.04
C TYR A 166 -9.35 -16.30 -2.14
N ALA A 167 -9.67 -16.92 -1.00
CA ALA A 167 -10.42 -18.18 -0.93
C ALA A 167 -11.86 -18.07 -1.47
N ARG A 168 -12.42 -16.86 -1.56
CA ARG A 168 -13.74 -16.62 -2.17
C ARG A 168 -13.81 -17.04 -3.64
N ASP A 169 -12.68 -17.01 -4.33
CA ASP A 169 -12.57 -17.46 -5.72
C ASP A 169 -12.33 -18.97 -5.84
N GLY A 170 -12.03 -19.64 -4.73
CA GLY A 170 -11.57 -21.02 -4.68
C GLY A 170 -10.07 -21.14 -4.43
N VAL A 171 -9.67 -22.20 -3.73
CA VAL A 171 -8.26 -22.44 -3.35
C VAL A 171 -7.37 -22.74 -4.56
N VAL A 172 -7.93 -23.41 -5.58
CA VAL A 172 -7.22 -23.72 -6.83
C VAL A 172 -6.97 -22.42 -7.61
N GLU A 173 -8.01 -21.60 -7.74
CA GLU A 173 -8.00 -20.32 -8.42
C GLU A 173 -7.02 -19.35 -7.77
N ASN A 174 -7.00 -19.30 -6.43
CA ASN A 174 -6.02 -18.52 -5.69
C ASN A 174 -4.59 -18.98 -6.02
N ASN A 175 -4.31 -20.29 -5.97
CA ASN A 175 -2.97 -20.81 -6.24
C ASN A 175 -2.52 -20.58 -7.69
N LEU A 176 -3.40 -20.78 -8.67
CA LEU A 176 -3.13 -20.44 -10.07
C LEU A 176 -2.78 -18.96 -10.23
N SER A 177 -3.58 -18.09 -9.59
CA SER A 177 -3.34 -16.65 -9.59
C SER A 177 -1.97 -16.30 -8.97
N LYS A 178 -1.64 -16.87 -7.81
CA LYS A 178 -0.32 -16.65 -7.18
C LYS A 178 0.82 -17.14 -8.06
N ALA A 179 0.68 -18.31 -8.69
CA ALA A 179 1.69 -18.85 -9.60
C ALA A 179 1.96 -17.90 -10.79
N VAL A 180 0.92 -17.32 -11.38
CA VAL A 180 1.07 -16.30 -12.44
C VAL A 180 1.83 -15.08 -11.93
N LEU A 181 1.51 -14.57 -10.74
CA LEU A 181 2.19 -13.40 -10.17
C LEU A 181 3.66 -13.69 -9.84
N ILE A 182 3.96 -14.84 -9.23
CA ILE A 182 5.32 -15.29 -8.89
C ILE A 182 6.15 -15.38 -10.17
N GLN A 183 5.65 -16.09 -11.19
CA GLN A 183 6.35 -16.23 -12.46
C GLN A 183 6.59 -14.87 -13.13
N THR A 184 5.58 -13.99 -13.11
CA THR A 184 5.68 -12.64 -13.68
C THR A 184 6.77 -11.83 -13.00
N VAL A 185 6.74 -11.74 -11.67
CA VAL A 185 7.71 -10.94 -10.91
C VAL A 185 9.13 -11.49 -11.09
N HIS A 186 9.32 -12.80 -10.99
CA HIS A 186 10.65 -13.40 -11.18
C HIS A 186 11.18 -13.29 -12.61
N HIS A 187 10.30 -13.21 -13.60
CA HIS A 187 10.72 -12.85 -14.96
C HIS A 187 11.24 -11.41 -15.05
N LEU A 188 10.62 -10.47 -14.33
CA LEU A 188 10.97 -9.05 -14.41
C LEU A 188 12.21 -8.69 -13.60
N VAL A 189 12.35 -9.19 -12.36
CA VAL A 189 13.44 -8.77 -11.45
C VAL A 189 14.84 -9.12 -11.97
N ASN A 190 14.95 -10.05 -12.91
CA ASN A 190 16.22 -10.40 -13.56
C ASN A 190 16.59 -9.48 -14.73
N LYS A 191 15.72 -8.53 -15.13
CA LYS A 191 15.95 -7.64 -16.28
C LYS A 191 16.80 -6.41 -15.96
N PHE A 192 16.68 -5.85 -14.76
CA PHE A 192 17.37 -4.62 -14.38
C PHE A 192 17.82 -4.65 -12.91
N ASP A 193 19.02 -4.13 -12.62
CA ASP A 193 19.61 -4.05 -11.26
C ASP A 193 18.86 -3.16 -10.27
N ARG A 194 17.77 -2.51 -10.71
CA ARG A 194 16.91 -1.62 -9.91
C ARG A 194 15.55 -2.24 -9.57
N LEU A 195 15.37 -3.52 -9.89
CA LEU A 195 14.17 -4.30 -9.60
C LEU A 195 14.48 -5.33 -8.52
N PHE A 196 13.63 -5.39 -7.52
CA PHE A 196 13.84 -6.21 -6.34
C PHE A 196 12.58 -7.02 -6.02
N TYR A 197 12.75 -8.14 -5.32
CA TYR A 197 11.66 -8.93 -4.78
C TYR A 197 11.79 -9.06 -3.26
N PHE A 198 10.71 -8.79 -2.55
CA PHE A 198 10.60 -9.10 -1.12
C PHE A 198 9.59 -10.24 -0.89
N PRO A 199 9.98 -11.35 -0.24
CA PRO A 199 9.20 -12.59 -0.19
C PRO A 199 8.13 -12.61 0.91
N ALA A 200 7.25 -11.61 0.96
CA ALA A 200 6.19 -11.54 1.98
C ALA A 200 5.20 -12.73 1.92
N TYR A 201 4.92 -13.22 0.72
CA TYR A 201 4.04 -14.38 0.51
C TYR A 201 4.67 -15.63 1.13
N GLU A 202 5.91 -15.92 0.80
CA GLU A 202 6.65 -17.10 1.24
C GLU A 202 6.90 -17.06 2.75
N LEU A 203 7.19 -15.89 3.35
CA LEU A 203 7.32 -15.76 4.80
C LEU A 203 6.04 -16.21 5.53
N VAL A 204 4.87 -15.83 5.03
CA VAL A 204 3.60 -16.20 5.69
C VAL A 204 3.15 -17.61 5.33
N ILE A 205 3.31 -18.04 4.09
CA ILE A 205 2.85 -19.36 3.63
C ILE A 205 3.81 -20.47 4.06
N ASP A 206 5.12 -20.24 3.94
CA ASP A 206 6.17 -21.25 4.06
C ASP A 206 7.08 -21.10 5.28
N ASP A 207 7.11 -19.96 5.98
CA ASP A 207 7.81 -19.88 7.27
C ASP A 207 6.83 -20.09 8.43
N LEU A 208 5.77 -19.26 8.47
CA LEU A 208 4.75 -19.34 9.51
C LEU A 208 3.84 -20.58 9.42
N ARG A 209 3.47 -21.02 8.20
CA ARG A 209 2.79 -22.30 7.86
C ARG A 209 1.44 -22.64 8.51
N ASP A 210 0.94 -21.87 9.48
CA ASP A 210 -0.20 -22.27 10.35
C ASP A 210 -1.37 -21.25 10.32
N TYR A 211 -2.61 -21.74 10.44
CA TYR A 211 -3.83 -20.90 10.50
C TYR A 211 -3.86 -19.95 11.71
N ARG A 212 -3.11 -20.23 12.78
CA ARG A 212 -2.96 -19.32 13.94
C ARG A 212 -2.41 -17.94 13.57
N PHE A 213 -1.86 -17.79 12.38
CA PHE A 213 -1.31 -16.55 11.83
C PHE A 213 -2.29 -15.79 10.95
N TYR A 214 -3.55 -16.22 10.89
CA TYR A 214 -4.62 -15.56 10.17
C TYR A 214 -5.66 -14.97 11.12
N LYS A 215 -6.40 -13.97 10.65
CA LYS A 215 -7.58 -13.42 11.31
C LYS A 215 -8.72 -14.46 11.26
N GLU A 216 -9.83 -14.18 11.93
CA GLU A 216 -11.00 -15.08 12.00
C GLU A 216 -11.56 -15.47 10.61
N ASP A 217 -11.32 -14.65 9.59
CA ASP A 217 -11.71 -14.94 8.21
C ASP A 217 -10.84 -16.00 7.51
N LEU A 218 -9.77 -16.47 8.17
CA LEU A 218 -8.79 -17.46 7.66
C LEU A 218 -8.10 -17.06 6.35
N VAL A 219 -8.17 -15.77 6.00
CA VAL A 219 -7.75 -15.21 4.72
C VAL A 219 -6.69 -14.15 4.89
N HIS A 220 -6.90 -13.22 5.82
CA HIS A 220 -5.97 -12.13 6.09
C HIS A 220 -4.98 -12.54 7.18
N PRO A 221 -3.68 -12.25 7.03
CA PRO A 221 -2.73 -12.41 8.12
C PRO A 221 -3.15 -11.58 9.35
N ASN A 222 -2.96 -12.12 10.54
CA ASN A 222 -3.17 -11.38 11.78
C ASN A 222 -1.95 -10.53 12.16
N GLU A 223 -2.06 -9.76 13.25
CA GLU A 223 -1.01 -8.83 13.67
C GLU A 223 0.35 -9.52 13.91
N LEU A 224 0.35 -10.73 14.47
CA LEU A 224 1.58 -11.51 14.68
C LEU A 224 2.28 -11.81 13.35
N ALA A 225 1.52 -12.22 12.33
CA ALA A 225 2.06 -12.48 11.01
C ALA A 225 2.55 -11.20 10.31
N VAL A 226 1.81 -10.09 10.43
CA VAL A 226 2.21 -8.80 9.87
C VAL A 226 3.48 -8.28 10.57
N ASN A 227 3.59 -8.42 11.90
CA ASN A 227 4.81 -8.10 12.67
C ASN A 227 6.00 -8.91 12.17
N TYR A 228 5.82 -10.22 12.00
CA TYR A 228 6.86 -11.10 11.48
C TYR A 228 7.37 -10.65 10.11
N VAL A 229 6.46 -10.35 9.18
CA VAL A 229 6.87 -9.82 7.86
C VAL A 229 7.55 -8.46 7.98
N TRP A 230 7.08 -7.59 8.87
CA TRP A 230 7.69 -6.28 9.12
C TRP A 230 9.13 -6.37 9.65
N GLU A 231 9.41 -7.30 10.56
CA GLU A 231 10.76 -7.56 11.06
C GLU A 231 11.69 -7.99 9.93
N HIS A 232 11.26 -8.94 9.08
CA HIS A 232 12.04 -9.36 7.92
C HIS A 232 12.18 -8.24 6.86
N PHE A 233 11.14 -7.43 6.67
CA PHE A 233 11.16 -6.29 5.77
C PHE A 233 12.20 -5.26 6.21
N THR A 234 12.14 -4.84 7.48
CA THR A 234 13.08 -3.86 8.02
C THR A 234 14.51 -4.39 8.05
N ALA A 235 14.72 -5.67 8.37
CA ALA A 235 16.02 -6.31 8.33
C ALA A 235 16.67 -6.31 6.92
N SER A 236 15.84 -6.40 5.87
CA SER A 236 16.31 -6.57 4.49
C SER A 236 16.30 -5.28 3.66
N CYS A 237 15.36 -4.37 3.94
CA CYS A 237 15.05 -3.22 3.09
C CYS A 237 15.46 -1.88 3.71
N VAL A 238 15.78 -1.83 5.00
CA VAL A 238 16.15 -0.60 5.70
C VAL A 238 17.66 -0.61 6.00
N SER A 239 18.31 0.54 5.81
CA SER A 239 19.75 0.67 6.09
C SER A 239 20.06 0.40 7.57
N GLU A 240 21.32 0.17 7.91
CA GLU A 240 21.74 -0.02 9.30
C GLU A 240 21.39 1.20 10.17
N GLU A 241 21.64 2.41 9.66
CA GLU A 241 21.29 3.66 10.33
C GLU A 241 19.77 3.77 10.55
N GLY A 242 18.98 3.43 9.54
CA GLY A 242 17.52 3.41 9.65
C GLY A 242 17.03 2.38 10.67
N ARG A 243 17.62 1.18 10.69
CA ARG A 243 17.27 0.13 11.66
C ARG A 243 17.58 0.54 13.10
N ASN A 244 18.66 1.29 13.33
CA ASN A 244 18.98 1.86 14.64
C ASN A 244 17.99 2.95 15.09
N LEU A 245 17.31 3.60 14.14
CA LEU A 245 16.32 4.65 14.40
C LEU A 245 14.93 4.08 14.73
N LEU A 246 14.57 2.92 14.18
CA LEU A 246 13.24 2.31 14.37
C LEU A 246 12.83 2.19 15.86
N PRO A 247 13.67 1.65 16.77
CA PRO A 247 13.28 1.50 18.18
C PRO A 247 13.10 2.85 18.90
N LEU A 248 13.82 3.89 18.47
CA LEU A 248 13.71 5.23 19.06
C LEU A 248 12.36 5.87 18.70
N VAL A 249 11.94 5.71 17.45
CA VAL A 249 10.63 6.15 16.94
C VAL A 249 9.51 5.32 17.57
N GLU A 250 9.67 4.01 17.67
CA GLU A 250 8.68 3.12 18.28
C GLU A 250 8.43 3.47 19.76
N ASP A 251 9.47 3.84 20.50
CA ASP A 251 9.32 4.29 21.89
C ASP A 251 8.50 5.59 21.99
N ILE A 252 8.74 6.55 21.09
CA ILE A 252 7.95 7.78 21.00
C ILE A 252 6.48 7.48 20.68
N ASN A 253 6.22 6.63 19.68
CA ASN A 253 4.88 6.24 19.28
C ASN A 253 4.11 5.54 20.40
N ARG A 254 4.77 4.62 21.10
CA ARG A 254 4.19 3.94 22.27
C ARG A 254 3.86 4.92 23.39
N ALA A 255 4.72 5.91 23.62
CA ALA A 255 4.48 6.94 24.62
C ALA A 255 3.30 7.85 24.25
N MET A 256 3.08 8.14 22.96
CA MET A 256 1.89 8.88 22.52
C MET A 256 0.59 8.10 22.78
N GLN A 257 0.64 6.77 22.69
CA GLN A 257 -0.53 5.91 22.92
C GLN A 257 -0.82 5.68 24.41
N HIS A 258 0.07 6.11 25.32
CA HIS A 258 -0.10 5.93 26.75
C HIS A 258 -1.30 6.73 27.27
N ARG A 259 -2.27 6.04 27.88
CA ARG A 259 -3.43 6.65 28.53
C ARG A 259 -3.17 6.81 30.03
N PRO A 260 -2.89 8.03 30.54
CA PRO A 260 -2.60 8.24 31.94
C PRO A 260 -3.83 8.00 32.82
N PHE A 261 -3.65 7.33 33.95
CA PHE A 261 -4.72 7.15 34.94
C PHE A 261 -5.10 8.46 35.64
N ASN A 262 -4.12 9.33 35.89
CA ASN A 262 -4.33 10.68 36.41
C ASN A 262 -3.54 11.71 35.56
N PRO A 263 -4.19 12.37 34.59
CA PRO A 263 -3.56 13.36 33.72
C PRO A 263 -2.96 14.56 34.47
N GLU A 264 -3.49 14.92 35.65
CA GLU A 264 -3.02 16.10 36.38
C GLU A 264 -1.83 15.81 37.30
N SER A 265 -1.49 14.53 37.48
CA SER A 265 -0.41 14.08 38.37
C SER A 265 0.96 14.63 37.95
N ASN A 266 1.82 14.88 38.94
CA ASN A 266 3.21 15.29 38.69
C ASN A 266 3.99 14.24 37.87
N GLN A 267 3.66 12.96 38.07
CA GLN A 267 4.28 11.87 37.32
C GLN A 267 3.94 11.96 35.83
N HIS A 268 2.68 12.25 35.47
CA HIS A 268 2.30 12.42 34.07
C HIS A 268 2.94 13.67 33.46
N LYS A 269 2.99 14.80 34.19
CA LYS A 269 3.68 16.01 33.73
C LYS A 269 5.18 15.76 33.47
N GLN A 270 5.85 15.01 34.34
CA GLN A 270 7.24 14.61 34.15
C GLN A 270 7.42 13.67 32.95
N PHE A 271 6.50 12.73 32.74
CA PHE A 271 6.47 11.87 31.56
C PHE A 271 6.40 12.70 30.28
N LEU A 272 5.43 13.63 30.17
CA LEU A 272 5.28 14.52 29.02
C LEU A 272 6.55 15.34 28.76
N GLN A 273 7.13 15.96 29.79
CA GLN A 273 8.37 16.73 29.67
C GLN A 273 9.56 15.87 29.21
N THR A 274 9.64 14.62 29.67
CA THR A 274 10.71 13.69 29.28
C THR A 274 10.61 13.35 27.81
N TYR A 275 9.41 12.99 27.33
CA TYR A 275 9.20 12.67 25.92
C TYR A 275 9.29 13.90 25.01
N ALA A 276 8.84 15.09 25.44
CA ALA A 276 9.04 16.32 24.69
C ALA A 276 10.54 16.62 24.47
N LYS A 277 11.38 16.43 25.51
CA LYS A 277 12.85 16.59 25.39
C LYS A 277 13.44 15.54 24.45
N LYS A 278 13.03 14.28 24.59
CA LYS A 278 13.49 13.17 23.74
C LYS A 278 13.14 13.40 22.28
N THR A 279 11.90 13.79 21.98
CA THR A 279 11.44 14.11 20.62
C THR A 279 12.22 15.28 20.03
N LYS A 280 12.43 16.38 20.78
CA LYS A 280 13.26 17.50 20.32
C LYS A 280 14.70 17.10 20.00
N GLN A 281 15.29 16.25 20.84
CA GLN A 281 16.64 15.73 20.60
C GLN A 281 16.67 14.90 19.32
N LEU A 282 15.70 14.00 19.13
CA LEU A 282 15.63 13.15 17.94
C LEU A 282 15.44 13.97 16.66
N MET A 283 14.58 14.99 16.68
CA MET A 283 14.40 15.92 15.54
C MET A 283 15.67 16.73 15.25
N LYS A 284 16.48 17.04 16.27
CA LYS A 284 17.76 17.75 16.09
C LYS A 284 18.83 16.84 15.48
N GLU A 285 18.90 15.58 15.93
CA GLU A 285 19.84 14.59 15.42
C GLU A 285 19.46 14.10 14.01
N TYR A 286 18.15 14.00 13.73
CA TYR A 286 17.60 13.53 12.46
C TYR A 286 16.57 14.54 11.91
N PRO A 287 17.01 15.63 11.25
CA PRO A 287 16.11 16.71 10.78
C PRO A 287 15.05 16.29 9.75
N PHE A 288 15.20 15.12 9.14
CA PHE A 288 14.23 14.55 8.20
C PHE A 288 13.04 13.86 8.90
N LEU A 289 13.13 13.58 10.21
CA LEU A 289 12.04 12.97 10.96
C LEU A 289 10.95 14.02 11.26
N ARG A 290 9.76 13.81 10.69
CA ARG A 290 8.57 14.64 10.90
C ARG A 290 7.84 14.21 12.18
N LEU A 291 8.29 14.74 13.33
CA LEU A 291 7.75 14.43 14.66
C LEU A 291 7.02 15.62 15.31
N GLU A 292 6.57 16.59 14.50
CA GLU A 292 5.93 17.81 14.98
C GLU A 292 4.64 17.52 15.75
N GLU A 293 3.82 16.58 15.27
CA GLU A 293 2.59 16.16 15.95
C GLU A 293 2.89 15.48 17.29
N ALA A 294 3.89 14.59 17.32
CA ALA A 294 4.33 13.95 18.55
C ALA A 294 4.84 14.98 19.57
N LEU A 295 5.61 15.97 19.08
CA LEU A 295 6.11 17.05 19.92
C LEU A 295 4.97 17.92 20.48
N ALA A 296 4.00 18.30 19.64
CA ALA A 296 2.83 19.06 20.06
C ALA A 296 2.05 18.33 21.16
N TYR A 297 1.81 17.02 20.96
CA TYR A 297 1.16 16.16 21.96
C TYR A 297 1.88 16.19 23.31
N PHE A 298 3.21 16.00 23.35
CA PHE A 298 3.96 16.02 24.61
C PHE A 298 4.11 17.42 25.22
N GLU A 299 3.94 18.48 24.44
CA GLU A 299 3.88 19.86 24.93
C GLU A 299 2.49 20.27 25.41
N GLY A 300 1.47 19.43 25.21
CA GLY A 300 0.08 19.73 25.55
C GLY A 300 -0.56 20.76 24.62
N LYS A 301 -0.13 20.79 23.35
CA LYS A 301 -0.65 21.67 22.29
C LYS A 301 -1.56 20.92 21.33
#